data_AF-A0A849RWM3-F1
#
_entry.id   AF-A0A849RWM3-F1
#
_cell.length_a   1.000
_cell.length_b   1.000
_cell.length_c   1.000
_cell.angle_alpha   90.00
_cell.angle_beta   90.00
_cell.angle_gamma   90.00
#
_symmetry.space_group_name_H-M   'P 1'
#
loop_
_entity.id
_entity.type
_entity.pdbx_description
1 polymer ?
#
loop_
_entity_poly.entity_id
_entity_poly.type
_entity_poly.pdbx_seq_one_letter_code
_entity_poly.pdbx_strand_id
1 'polypeptide(L)'
;FLALFTGSMWGKPTWGAWWVWDARLTSELILLFQYIGIILLRSSIDDLRRADRASAVLALVGVVNVPIIYFSVKWWNTLHQGASVSITAAPTMAGTMVTAMLVMMFGFWMYSIAVTLARVRCVIADRERLPSWGKQASMADVAEAR
;
A
#
# COMPACT_ATOMS: atom_id res chain seq x y z
N PHE A 1 7.25 -6.52 -4.59
CA PHE A 1 8.13 -7.43 -5.37
C PHE A 1 8.50 -6.81 -6.71
N LEU A 2 7.52 -6.55 -7.59
CA LEU A 2 7.79 -5.99 -8.93
C LEU A 2 8.69 -4.74 -8.89
N ALA A 3 8.38 -3.75 -8.06
CA ALA A 3 9.18 -2.52 -7.93
C ALA A 3 10.66 -2.78 -7.61
N LEU A 4 10.97 -3.70 -6.68
CA LEU A 4 12.37 -4.04 -6.33
C LEU A 4 13.06 -4.77 -7.49
N PHE A 5 12.35 -5.66 -8.18
CA PHE A 5 12.91 -6.44 -9.28
C PHE A 5 13.14 -5.55 -10.52
N THR A 6 12.13 -4.83 -10.98
CA THR A 6 12.26 -3.91 -12.12
C THR A 6 13.17 -2.73 -11.80
N GLY A 7 13.17 -2.27 -10.55
CA GLY A 7 14.09 -1.26 -10.04
C GLY A 7 15.55 -1.72 -10.07
N SER A 8 15.85 -2.93 -9.61
CA SER A 8 17.22 -3.48 -9.67
C SER A 8 17.71 -3.69 -11.11
N MET A 9 16.85 -4.17 -12.00
CA MET A 9 17.14 -4.27 -13.45
C MET A 9 17.47 -2.93 -14.07
N TRP A 10 16.77 -1.86 -13.70
CA TRP A 10 17.05 -0.50 -14.16
C TRP A 10 18.25 0.15 -13.45
N GLY A 11 18.48 -0.17 -12.18
CA GLY A 11 19.58 0.34 -11.37
C GLY A 11 20.95 -0.11 -11.88
N LYS A 12 21.07 -1.35 -12.39
CA LYS A 12 22.34 -1.87 -12.90
C LYS A 12 22.95 -1.01 -14.03
N PRO A 13 22.24 -0.70 -15.13
CA PRO A 13 22.79 0.16 -16.19
C PRO A 13 22.91 1.64 -15.77
N THR A 14 22.06 2.13 -14.85
CA THR A 14 22.03 3.56 -14.51
C THR A 14 23.11 3.92 -13.48
N TRP A 15 23.35 3.03 -12.51
CA TRP A 15 24.13 3.31 -11.31
C TRP A 15 25.22 2.26 -11.04
N GLY A 16 25.37 1.25 -11.91
CA GLY A 16 26.39 0.23 -11.82
C GLY A 16 26.12 -0.90 -10.81
N ALA A 17 25.04 -0.81 -10.02
CA ALA A 17 24.70 -1.75 -8.97
C ALA A 17 23.25 -2.27 -9.08
N TRP A 18 23.04 -3.56 -8.80
CA TRP A 18 21.70 -4.16 -8.69
C TRP A 18 21.03 -3.79 -7.37
N TRP A 19 21.83 -3.63 -6.32
CA TRP A 19 21.38 -3.35 -4.97
C TRP A 19 22.46 -2.62 -4.20
N VAL A 20 22.05 -1.66 -3.38
CA VAL A 20 22.86 -1.11 -2.29
C VAL A 20 22.00 -1.03 -1.04
N TRP A 21 22.62 -1.16 0.12
CA TRP A 21 21.94 -1.09 1.42
C TRP A 21 21.75 0.35 1.89
N ASP A 22 21.19 1.20 1.03
CA ASP A 22 20.87 2.57 1.39
C ASP A 22 19.49 2.70 2.05
N ALA A 23 19.19 3.88 2.57
CA ALA A 23 17.96 4.13 3.29
C ALA A 23 16.70 3.91 2.42
N ARG A 24 16.76 4.20 1.11
CA ARG A 24 15.61 4.05 0.20
C ARG A 24 15.36 2.58 -0.11
N LEU A 25 16.34 1.86 -0.63
CA LEU A 25 16.18 0.46 -1.01
C LEU A 25 15.85 -0.41 0.20
N THR A 26 16.48 -0.15 1.34
CA THR A 26 16.18 -0.87 2.59
C THR A 26 14.74 -0.61 3.05
N SER A 27 14.26 0.64 3.01
CA SER A 27 12.88 0.95 3.39
C SER A 27 11.84 0.42 2.39
N GLU A 28 12.15 0.35 1.10
CA GLU A 28 11.32 -0.36 0.11
C GLU A 28 11.28 -1.88 0.34
N LEU A 29 12.39 -2.49 0.75
CA LEU A 29 12.41 -3.91 1.15
C LEU A 29 11.56 -4.15 2.40
N ILE A 30 11.67 -3.28 3.40
CA ILE A 30 10.80 -3.30 4.59
C ILE A 30 9.33 -3.16 4.16
N LEU A 31 9.02 -2.29 3.20
CA LEU A 31 7.66 -2.16 2.66
C LEU A 31 7.17 -3.46 2.02
N LEU A 32 8.02 -4.19 1.30
CA LEU A 32 7.66 -5.52 0.79
C LEU A 32 7.29 -6.48 1.92
N PHE A 33 8.13 -6.57 2.96
CA PHE A 33 7.83 -7.43 4.11
C PHE A 33 6.59 -6.97 4.87
N GLN A 34 6.34 -5.67 4.94
CA GLN A 34 5.12 -5.11 5.52
C GLN A 34 3.88 -5.60 4.76
N TYR A 35 3.88 -5.57 3.42
CA TYR A 35 2.78 -6.10 2.61
C TYR A 35 2.57 -7.60 2.83
N ILE A 36 3.65 -8.39 2.80
CA ILE A 36 3.59 -9.83 3.05
C ILE A 36 3.05 -10.09 4.46
N GLY A 37 3.54 -9.37 5.47
CA GLY A 37 3.11 -9.48 6.86
C GLY A 37 1.62 -9.20 7.03
N ILE A 38 1.08 -8.15 6.40
CA ILE A 38 -0.35 -7.85 6.44
C ILE A 38 -1.17 -8.97 5.79
N ILE A 39 -0.77 -9.46 4.61
CA ILE A 39 -1.48 -10.52 3.90
C ILE A 39 -1.48 -11.81 4.74
N LEU A 40 -0.32 -12.23 5.24
CA LEU A 40 -0.17 -13.43 6.05
C LEU A 40 -0.92 -13.33 7.37
N LEU A 41 -0.81 -12.20 8.08
CA LEU A 41 -1.53 -11.97 9.33
C LEU A 41 -3.04 -12.08 9.12
N ARG A 42 -3.55 -11.41 8.08
CA ARG A 42 -4.98 -11.46 7.75
C ARG A 42 -5.44 -12.86 7.37
N SER A 43 -4.65 -13.62 6.63
CA SER A 43 -5.01 -14.99 6.21
C SER A 43 -4.85 -16.03 7.33
N SER A 44 -4.09 -15.74 8.38
CA SER A 44 -3.83 -16.67 9.49
C SER A 44 -4.91 -16.67 10.58
N ILE A 45 -5.88 -15.74 10.52
CA ILE A 45 -6.92 -15.57 11.55
C ILE A 45 -8.28 -15.86 10.92
N ASP A 46 -8.99 -16.86 11.44
CA ASP A 46 -10.31 -17.26 10.93
C ASP A 46 -11.40 -16.21 11.23
N ASP A 47 -11.37 -15.60 12.41
CA ASP A 47 -12.31 -14.53 12.77
C ASP A 47 -12.00 -13.27 11.95
N LEU A 48 -12.87 -12.98 10.98
CA LEU A 48 -12.68 -11.88 10.04
C LEU A 48 -12.54 -10.50 10.72
N ARG A 49 -13.29 -10.25 11.80
CA ARG A 49 -13.24 -8.95 12.51
C ARG A 49 -11.93 -8.80 13.28
N ARG A 50 -11.45 -9.89 13.87
CA ARG A 50 -10.15 -9.93 14.55
C ARG A 50 -9.01 -9.80 13.54
N ALA A 51 -9.08 -10.50 12.42
CA ALA A 51 -8.11 -10.43 11.33
C ALA A 51 -7.99 -9.00 10.79
N ASP A 52 -9.12 -8.35 10.52
CA ASP A 52 -9.17 -6.97 10.02
C ASP A 52 -8.57 -5.98 11.04
N ARG A 53 -8.89 -6.12 12.33
CA ARG A 53 -8.31 -5.26 13.39
C ARG A 53 -6.80 -5.44 13.54
N ALA A 54 -6.33 -6.68 13.60
CA ALA A 54 -4.89 -6.96 13.71
C ALA A 54 -4.11 -6.43 12.51
N SER A 55 -4.67 -6.64 11.30
CA SER A 55 -4.09 -6.13 10.05
C SER A 55 -4.08 -4.61 9.99
N ALA A 56 -5.13 -3.94 10.49
CA ALA A 56 -5.21 -2.48 10.54
C ALA A 56 -4.16 -1.87 11.47
N VAL A 57 -3.91 -2.49 12.65
CA VAL A 57 -2.84 -2.03 13.55
C VAL A 57 -1.48 -2.16 12.88
N LEU A 58 -1.20 -3.32 12.27
CA LEU A 58 0.05 -3.53 11.55
C LEU A 58 0.22 -2.51 10.40
N ALA A 59 -0.84 -2.26 9.62
CA ALA A 59 -0.83 -1.26 8.57
C ALA A 59 -0.56 0.16 9.10
N LEU A 60 -1.18 0.55 10.22
CA LEU A 60 -0.97 1.86 10.84
C LEU A 60 0.49 2.07 11.28
N VAL A 61 1.10 1.04 11.88
CA VAL A 61 2.53 1.06 12.22
C VAL A 61 3.38 1.17 10.95
N GLY A 62 3.03 0.41 9.91
CA GLY A 62 3.72 0.41 8.62
C GLY A 62 3.68 1.75 7.88
N VAL A 63 2.66 2.59 8.12
CA VAL A 63 2.56 3.93 7.52
C VAL A 63 3.76 4.81 7.87
N VAL A 64 4.41 4.59 9.01
CA VAL A 64 5.63 5.31 9.41
C VAL A 64 6.78 5.10 8.42
N ASN A 65 6.79 3.97 7.69
CA ASN A 65 7.81 3.71 6.68
C ASN A 65 7.65 4.59 5.42
N VAL A 66 6.44 5.10 5.14
CA VAL A 66 6.15 5.95 3.97
C VAL A 66 6.96 7.26 3.99
N PRO A 67 6.94 8.08 5.06
CA PRO A 67 7.78 9.27 5.11
C PRO A 67 9.28 8.93 5.09
N ILE A 68 9.70 7.79 5.66
CA ILE A 68 11.11 7.35 5.59
C ILE A 68 11.52 7.12 4.13
N ILE A 69 10.73 6.39 3.35
CA ILE A 69 10.99 6.17 1.92
C ILE A 69 11.05 7.50 1.17
N TYR A 70 10.08 8.40 1.39
CA TYR A 70 10.01 9.68 0.69
C TYR A 70 11.21 10.58 1.01
N PHE A 71 11.50 10.78 2.30
CA PHE A 71 12.57 11.66 2.76
C PHE A 71 13.96 11.00 2.74
N SER A 72 14.06 9.71 2.45
CA SER A 72 15.34 8.97 2.40
C SER A 72 16.43 9.67 1.57
N VAL A 73 16.06 10.28 0.45
CA VAL A 73 16.97 11.01 -0.45
C VAL A 73 17.35 12.41 0.03
N LYS A 74 16.62 12.95 0.99
CA LYS A 74 16.91 14.25 1.61
C LYS A 74 17.70 14.08 2.90
N TRP A 75 17.39 13.05 3.69
CA TRP A 75 18.03 12.79 4.98
C TRP A 75 19.39 12.10 4.85
N TRP A 76 19.59 11.27 3.82
CA TRP A 76 20.85 10.56 3.61
C TRP A 76 21.48 10.90 2.26
N ASN A 77 22.83 10.88 2.24
CA ASN A 77 23.61 10.86 1.02
C ASN A 77 23.47 9.49 0.37
N THR A 78 22.43 9.35 -0.44
CA THR A 78 22.15 8.14 -1.22
C THR A 78 22.59 8.35 -2.66
N LEU A 79 22.67 7.25 -3.40
CA LEU A 79 23.01 7.27 -4.82
C LEU A 79 21.86 7.87 -5.68
N HIS A 80 20.68 8.02 -5.08
CA HIS A 80 19.45 8.44 -5.74
C HIS A 80 19.39 9.95 -5.89
N GLN A 81 19.03 10.41 -7.08
CA GLN A 81 18.82 11.83 -7.34
C GLN A 81 17.61 12.41 -6.58
N GLY A 82 17.67 13.72 -6.33
CA GLY A 82 16.57 14.49 -5.74
C GLY A 82 15.33 14.60 -6.66
N ALA A 83 14.32 15.36 -6.21
CA ALA A 83 13.08 15.51 -6.95
C ALA A 83 13.29 16.27 -8.27
N SER A 84 12.84 15.68 -9.38
CA SER A 84 12.87 16.30 -10.73
C SER A 84 11.61 17.12 -11.06
N VAL A 85 10.59 17.04 -10.21
CA VAL A 85 9.32 17.75 -10.34
C VAL A 85 9.13 18.57 -9.07
N SER A 86 8.82 19.85 -9.25
CA SER A 86 8.57 20.81 -8.18
C SER A 86 7.22 21.50 -8.40
N ILE A 87 6.58 21.93 -7.31
CA ILE A 87 5.38 22.77 -7.36
C ILE A 87 5.75 24.22 -7.71
N THR A 88 6.96 24.66 -7.34
CA THR A 88 7.40 26.06 -7.43
C THR A 88 8.41 26.31 -8.55
N ALA A 89 8.85 25.27 -9.26
CA ALA A 89 9.85 25.37 -10.31
C ALA A 89 9.52 24.45 -11.49
N ALA A 90 10.03 24.81 -12.67
CA ALA A 90 9.89 23.99 -13.86
C ALA A 90 10.55 22.60 -13.67
N PRO A 91 10.00 21.52 -14.23
CA PRO A 91 10.61 20.20 -14.17
C PRO A 91 12.01 20.17 -14.78
N THR A 92 12.92 19.42 -14.18
CA THR A 92 14.31 19.30 -14.65
C THR A 92 14.50 18.17 -15.67
N MET A 93 13.41 17.66 -16.24
CA MET A 93 13.39 16.50 -17.14
C MET A 93 12.69 16.86 -18.46
N ALA A 94 12.98 16.13 -19.53
CA ALA A 94 12.41 16.39 -20.85
C ALA A 94 10.87 16.35 -20.83
N GLY A 95 10.22 17.23 -21.61
CA GLY A 95 8.76 17.36 -21.62
C GLY A 95 8.04 16.05 -21.95
N THR A 96 8.59 15.25 -22.87
CA THR A 96 8.04 13.92 -23.19
C THR A 96 8.03 12.97 -21.99
N MET A 97 9.06 13.02 -21.15
CA MET A 97 9.13 12.22 -19.92
C MET A 97 8.11 12.70 -18.89
N VAL A 98 7.93 14.02 -18.74
CA VAL A 98 6.90 14.58 -17.83
C VAL A 98 5.51 14.15 -18.28
N THR A 99 5.21 14.26 -19.57
CA THR A 99 3.91 13.85 -20.12
C THR A 99 3.66 12.36 -19.90
N ALA A 100 4.64 11.50 -20.20
CA ALA A 100 4.53 10.06 -19.96
C ALA A 100 4.31 9.75 -18.47
N MET A 101 5.06 10.41 -17.58
CA MET A 101 4.90 10.26 -16.14
C MET A 101 3.48 10.65 -15.68
N LEU A 102 2.95 11.79 -16.13
CA LEU A 102 1.62 12.25 -15.76
C LEU A 102 0.52 11.30 -16.27
N VAL A 103 0.59 10.89 -17.54
CA VAL A 103 -0.37 9.93 -18.12
C VAL A 103 -0.39 8.63 -17.33
N MET A 104 0.79 8.06 -17.03
CA MET A 104 0.87 6.82 -16.25
C MET A 104 0.44 7.02 -14.80
N MET A 105 0.79 8.15 -14.18
CA MET A 105 0.36 8.49 -12.82
C MET A 105 -1.16 8.51 -12.72
N PHE A 106 -1.84 9.25 -13.60
CA PHE A 106 -3.30 9.29 -13.61
C PHE A 106 -3.91 7.92 -13.94
N GLY A 107 -3.35 7.19 -14.91
CA GLY A 107 -3.79 5.84 -15.26
C GLY A 107 -3.75 4.88 -14.06
N PHE A 108 -2.63 4.83 -13.34
CA PHE A 108 -2.47 3.96 -12.17
C PHE A 108 -3.34 4.40 -10.98
N TRP A 109 -3.53 5.71 -10.77
CA TRP A 109 -4.45 6.20 -9.75
C TRP A 109 -5.89 5.79 -10.03
N MET A 110 -6.35 6.01 -11.27
CA MET A 110 -7.70 5.63 -11.70
C MET A 110 -7.91 4.12 -11.60
N TYR A 111 -6.92 3.33 -12.02
CA TYR A 111 -6.95 1.86 -11.87
C TYR A 111 -7.03 1.45 -10.39
N SER A 112 -6.20 2.03 -9.52
CA SER A 112 -6.16 1.70 -8.10
C SER A 112 -7.48 2.03 -7.40
N ILE A 113 -8.08 3.18 -7.71
CA ILE A 113 -9.41 3.57 -7.22
C ILE A 113 -10.46 2.59 -7.71
N ALA A 114 -10.49 2.29 -9.02
CA ALA A 114 -11.47 1.38 -9.61
C ALA A 114 -11.43 -0.02 -8.98
N VAL A 115 -10.24 -0.61 -8.84
CA VAL A 115 -10.05 -1.93 -8.22
C VAL A 115 -10.43 -1.92 -6.74
N THR A 116 -10.06 -0.85 -6.02
CA THR A 116 -10.42 -0.71 -4.59
C THR A 116 -11.94 -0.64 -4.41
N LEU A 117 -12.63 0.19 -5.21
CA LEU A 117 -14.09 0.30 -5.16
C LEU A 117 -14.77 -1.02 -5.54
N ALA A 118 -14.28 -1.71 -6.59
CA ALA A 118 -14.78 -3.03 -6.96
C ALA A 118 -14.59 -4.05 -5.81
N ARG A 119 -13.43 -4.04 -5.16
CA ARG A 119 -13.15 -4.92 -4.02
C ARG A 119 -14.04 -4.61 -2.81
N VAL A 120 -14.26 -3.34 -2.50
CA VAL A 120 -15.16 -2.91 -1.42
C VAL A 120 -16.57 -3.43 -1.68
N ARG A 121 -17.08 -3.34 -2.91
CA ARG A 121 -18.39 -3.91 -3.27
C ARG A 121 -18.46 -5.42 -3.02
N CYS A 122 -17.43 -6.17 -3.43
CA CYS A 122 -17.37 -7.61 -3.16
C CYS A 122 -17.36 -7.92 -1.65
N VAL A 123 -16.61 -7.15 -0.85
CA VAL A 123 -16.53 -7.35 0.61
C VAL A 123 -17.85 -7.01 1.30
N ILE A 124 -18.55 -5.97 0.87
CA ILE A 124 -19.89 -5.62 1.39
C ILE A 124 -20.87 -6.76 1.09
N ALA A 125 -20.93 -7.20 -0.16
CA ALA A 125 -21.84 -8.29 -0.57
C ALA A 125 -21.56 -9.60 0.18
N ASP A 126 -20.30 -9.93 0.42
CA ASP A 126 -19.91 -11.12 1.19
C ASP A 126 -20.35 -11.02 2.66
N ARG A 127 -20.20 -9.84 3.26
CA ARG A 127 -20.63 -9.57 4.65
C ARG A 127 -22.15 -9.56 4.81
N GLU A 128 -22.90 -9.13 3.80
CA GLU A 128 -24.37 -9.16 3.80
C GLU A 128 -24.94 -10.57 3.60
N ARG A 129 -24.22 -11.45 2.90
CA ARG A 129 -24.61 -12.85 2.70
C ARG A 129 -24.45 -13.72 3.94
N LEU A 130 -23.53 -13.36 4.83
CA LEU A 130 -23.35 -14.05 6.10
C LEU A 130 -24.60 -13.80 6.97
N PRO A 131 -25.37 -14.85 7.34
CA PRO A 131 -26.56 -14.67 8.14
C PRO A 131 -26.21 -13.97 9.44
N SER A 132 -27.01 -12.98 9.83
CA SER A 132 -26.88 -12.29 11.11
C SER A 132 -27.31 -13.19 12.28
N TRP A 133 -26.72 -14.38 12.43
CA TRP A 133 -26.96 -15.31 13.55
C TRP A 133 -26.37 -14.82 14.89
N GLY A 134 -26.34 -13.50 15.08
CA GLY A 134 -25.81 -12.82 16.25
C GLY A 134 -26.49 -11.47 16.51
N LYS A 135 -27.64 -11.17 15.90
CA LYS A 135 -28.61 -10.35 16.63
C LYS A 135 -29.05 -11.22 17.80
N GLN A 136 -28.42 -11.00 18.97
CA GLN A 136 -28.99 -11.47 20.23
C GLN A 136 -30.48 -11.12 20.16
N ALA A 137 -31.33 -12.14 20.30
CA ALA A 137 -32.75 -11.93 20.54
C ALA A 137 -32.83 -10.78 21.55
N SER A 138 -33.47 -9.69 21.15
CA SER A 138 -33.67 -8.58 22.07
C SER A 138 -34.37 -9.17 23.29
N MET A 139 -34.10 -8.68 24.50
CA MET A 139 -34.87 -9.09 25.69
C MET A 139 -36.40 -8.91 25.48
N ALA A 140 -36.82 -8.15 24.45
CA ALA A 140 -38.19 -8.09 23.97
C ALA A 140 -38.72 -9.43 23.42
N ASP A 141 -37.93 -10.18 22.64
CA ASP A 141 -38.37 -11.44 21.99
C ASP A 141 -38.57 -12.58 23.02
N VAL A 142 -37.86 -12.53 24.14
CA VAL A 142 -37.99 -13.50 25.25
C VAL A 142 -39.17 -13.16 26.18
N ALA A 143 -39.59 -11.88 26.22
CA ALA A 143 -40.70 -11.42 27.03
C ALA A 143 -42.07 -11.68 26.37
N GLU A 144 -42.16 -11.67 25.04
CA GLU A 144 -43.38 -12.03 24.29
C GLU A 144 -43.69 -13.54 24.25
N ALA A 145 -42.70 -14.38 24.60
CA ALA A 145 -42.85 -15.84 24.60
C ALA A 145 -43.25 -16.43 25.97
N ARG A 146 -43.57 -15.59 26.97
CA ARG A 146 -44.08 -15.99 28.29
C ARG A 146 -45.51 -15.51 28.49
#